data_AF-A0A7Y7EBW3-F1
#
_entry.id   AF-A0A7Y7EBW3-F1
#
_cell.length_a   1.000
_cell.length_b   1.000
_cell.length_c   1.000
_cell.angle_alpha   90.00
_cell.angle_beta   90.00
_cell.angle_gamma   90.00
#
_symmetry.space_group_name_H-M   'P 1'
#
loop_
_entity.id
_entity.type
_entity.pdbx_description
1 polymer ?
#
loop_
_entity_poly.entity_id
_entity_poly.type
_entity_poly.pdbx_seq_one_letter_code
_entity_poly.pdbx_strand_id
1 'polypeptide(L)'
;MKLRSLILYISTLAIISSCSVSRFVPEDKYLLKSADVELISEEKRNDLGSVEGELSEIMKPQPNSKLLGMRLGLLYHYKAQRVKPGFLIKYLNKKFGEEPVYLSDFDSLRAIDLMDNRLENNGFFHPNISSGIELKKHFASLDFKINLDQPYELEKYELDSANSNIHTDIRASLEDTYFTKGTRFNLELMKDERGRIDTYLKSKGYYNFHE
;
A
#
# COMPACT_ATOMS: atom_id res chain seq x y z
N MET A 1 -12.87 45.38 23.50
CA MET A 1 -11.84 44.33 23.33
C MET A 1 -12.25 43.19 22.40
N LYS A 2 -13.50 42.69 22.44
CA LYS A 2 -13.95 41.55 21.62
C LYS A 2 -13.88 41.78 20.09
N LEU A 3 -14.21 42.98 19.60
CA LEU A 3 -14.21 43.28 18.16
C LEU A 3 -12.80 43.36 17.53
N ARG A 4 -11.81 43.94 18.23
CA ARG A 4 -10.41 43.97 17.77
C ARG A 4 -9.78 42.57 17.75
N SER A 5 -10.07 41.75 18.77
CA SER A 5 -9.65 40.35 18.82
C SER A 5 -10.31 39.52 17.71
N LEU A 6 -11.60 39.76 17.42
CA LEU A 6 -12.33 39.10 16.33
C LEU A 6 -11.78 39.47 14.95
N ILE A 7 -11.48 40.75 14.70
CA ILE A 7 -10.86 41.22 13.44
C ILE A 7 -9.46 40.61 13.27
N LEU A 8 -8.67 40.53 14.35
CA LEU A 8 -7.35 39.89 14.29
C LEU A 8 -7.47 38.40 13.94
N TYR A 9 -8.46 37.71 14.51
CA TYR A 9 -8.74 36.29 14.27
C TYR A 9 -9.23 36.05 12.84
N ILE A 10 -10.13 36.89 12.32
CA ILE A 10 -10.60 36.85 10.93
C ILE A 10 -9.46 37.15 9.95
N SER A 11 -8.61 38.14 10.26
CA SER A 11 -7.45 38.48 9.43
C SER A 11 -6.40 37.38 9.42
N THR A 12 -6.17 36.69 10.54
CA THR A 12 -5.29 35.51 10.55
C THR A 12 -5.90 34.38 9.75
N LEU A 13 -7.19 34.07 9.92
CA LEU A 13 -7.93 33.07 9.13
C LEU A 13 -7.90 33.34 7.61
N ALA A 14 -7.98 34.62 7.21
CA ALA A 14 -7.94 35.02 5.80
C ALA A 14 -6.56 34.84 5.13
N ILE A 15 -5.47 34.91 5.91
CA ILE A 15 -4.11 34.71 5.37
C ILE A 15 -3.84 33.21 5.14
N ILE A 16 -4.40 32.33 5.98
CA ILE A 16 -4.25 30.87 5.86
C ILE A 16 -4.99 30.31 4.64
N SER A 17 -6.11 30.94 4.24
CA SER A 17 -6.92 30.49 3.09
C SER A 17 -6.34 30.88 1.72
N SER A 18 -5.46 31.88 1.63
CA SER A 18 -4.86 32.36 0.37
C SER A 18 -3.62 31.57 -0.09
N CYS A 19 -3.02 30.76 0.79
CA CYS A 19 -1.83 29.98 0.48
C CYS A 19 -2.13 28.61 -0.17
N SER A 20 -3.06 28.56 -1.12
CA SER A 20 -3.34 27.34 -1.87
C SER A 20 -2.26 27.07 -2.92
N VAL A 21 -1.68 25.87 -2.90
CA VAL A 21 -0.76 25.38 -3.94
C VAL A 21 -1.45 25.22 -5.30
N SER A 22 -2.77 25.08 -5.32
CA SER A 22 -3.55 24.85 -6.55
C SER A 22 -3.30 25.90 -7.63
N ARG A 23 -2.97 27.15 -7.27
CA ARG A 23 -2.68 28.23 -8.23
C ARG A 23 -1.42 28.02 -9.08
N PHE A 24 -0.56 27.08 -8.67
CA PHE A 24 0.69 26.74 -9.36
C PHE A 24 0.55 25.48 -10.22
N VAL A 25 -0.58 24.78 -10.10
CA VAL A 25 -0.85 23.56 -10.85
C VAL A 25 -1.31 23.96 -12.25
N PRO A 26 -0.76 23.37 -13.32
CA PRO A 26 -1.26 23.59 -14.68
C PRO A 26 -2.75 23.23 -14.83
N GLU A 27 -3.44 23.86 -15.77
CA GLU A 27 -4.89 23.66 -15.96
C GLU A 27 -5.26 22.24 -16.40
N ASP A 28 -4.38 21.58 -17.14
CA ASP A 28 -4.53 20.22 -17.66
C ASP A 28 -4.05 19.12 -16.69
N LYS A 29 -3.63 19.51 -15.47
CA LYS A 29 -3.07 18.57 -14.48
C LYS A 29 -3.86 18.54 -13.18
N TYR A 30 -3.88 17.35 -12.58
CA TYR A 30 -4.47 17.09 -11.28
C TYR A 30 -3.40 16.55 -10.35
N LEU A 31 -3.20 17.21 -9.21
CA LEU A 31 -2.34 16.69 -8.15
C LEU A 31 -3.03 15.50 -7.47
N LEU A 32 -2.28 14.43 -7.25
CA LEU A 32 -2.76 13.30 -6.47
C LEU A 32 -3.02 13.76 -5.03
N LYS A 33 -4.25 13.58 -4.58
CA LYS A 33 -4.71 14.00 -3.26
C LYS A 33 -4.73 12.85 -2.28
N SER A 34 -5.24 11.70 -2.72
CA SER A 34 -5.24 10.44 -2.00
C SER A 34 -5.32 9.29 -3.00
N ALA A 35 -4.90 8.12 -2.55
CA ALA A 35 -4.99 6.87 -3.27
C ALA A 35 -5.32 5.82 -2.21
N ASP A 36 -6.62 5.59 -2.02
CA ASP A 36 -7.16 4.88 -0.87
C ASP A 36 -7.66 3.49 -1.31
N VAL A 37 -7.50 2.49 -0.44
CA VAL A 37 -7.98 1.13 -0.65
C VAL A 37 -9.01 0.81 0.42
N GLU A 38 -10.22 0.48 0.00
CA GLU A 38 -11.31 0.01 0.86
C GLU A 38 -11.48 -1.50 0.65
N LEU A 39 -11.22 -2.26 1.72
CA LEU A 39 -11.46 -3.71 1.76
C LEU A 39 -12.81 -3.99 2.39
N ILE A 40 -13.66 -4.70 1.66
CA ILE A 40 -14.98 -5.11 2.11
C ILE A 40 -15.03 -6.63 2.11
N SER A 41 -15.36 -7.20 3.26
CA SER A 41 -15.54 -8.63 3.44
C SER A 41 -16.85 -8.88 4.16
N GLU A 42 -17.55 -9.96 3.79
CA GLU A 42 -18.81 -10.35 4.42
C GLU A 42 -18.62 -10.78 5.88
N GLU A 43 -17.45 -11.32 6.21
CA GLU A 43 -17.12 -11.78 7.56
C GLU A 43 -16.11 -10.86 8.25
N LYS A 44 -16.34 -10.60 9.54
CA LYS A 44 -15.33 -9.94 10.37
C LYS A 44 -14.20 -10.92 10.65
N ARG A 45 -13.07 -10.74 9.97
CA ARG A 45 -11.87 -11.55 10.19
C ARG A 45 -10.73 -10.72 10.78
N ASN A 46 -10.03 -11.29 11.76
CA ASN A 46 -8.95 -10.60 12.50
C ASN A 46 -7.60 -10.63 11.76
N ASP A 47 -7.48 -11.43 10.70
CA ASP A 47 -6.26 -11.65 9.92
C ASP A 47 -6.14 -10.74 8.69
N LEU A 48 -7.08 -9.82 8.46
CA LEU A 48 -7.07 -8.88 7.34
C LEU A 48 -6.07 -7.74 7.51
N GLY A 49 -5.64 -7.43 8.74
CA GLY A 49 -4.74 -6.31 9.00
C GLY A 49 -3.38 -6.43 8.31
N SER A 50 -2.84 -7.65 8.15
CA SER A 50 -1.60 -7.84 7.39
C SER A 50 -1.80 -7.58 5.90
N VAL A 51 -2.94 -8.02 5.36
CA VAL A 51 -3.33 -7.85 3.95
C VAL A 51 -3.52 -6.36 3.63
N GLU A 52 -4.22 -5.62 4.49
CA GLU A 52 -4.38 -4.17 4.38
C GLU A 52 -3.02 -3.46 4.30
N GLY A 53 -2.07 -3.86 5.15
CA GLY A 53 -0.70 -3.35 5.13
C GLY A 53 -0.02 -3.60 3.79
N GLU A 54 -0.04 -4.83 3.31
CA GLU A 54 0.57 -5.22 2.02
C GLU A 54 -0.05 -4.47 0.83
N LEU A 55 -1.37 -4.25 0.83
CA LEU A 55 -2.04 -3.48 -0.23
C LEU A 55 -1.70 -1.98 -0.17
N SER A 56 -1.53 -1.43 1.03
CA SER A 56 -1.14 -0.02 1.20
C SER A 56 0.24 0.29 0.61
N GLU A 57 1.15 -0.70 0.62
CA GLU A 57 2.49 -0.56 0.05
C GLU A 57 2.51 -0.49 -1.48
N ILE A 58 1.48 -1.04 -2.13
CA ILE A 58 1.29 -0.99 -3.58
C ILE A 58 0.95 0.42 -4.05
N MET A 59 0.31 1.22 -3.18
CA MET A 59 -0.19 2.56 -3.49
C MET A 59 0.95 3.58 -3.64
N LYS A 60 1.71 3.50 -4.74
CA LYS A 60 2.81 4.41 -5.04
C LYS A 60 2.63 5.00 -6.45
N PRO A 61 2.94 6.29 -6.66
CA PRO A 61 3.48 7.26 -5.70
C PRO A 61 2.46 7.75 -4.66
N GLN A 62 2.96 8.13 -3.48
CA GLN A 62 2.14 8.70 -2.40
C GLN A 62 1.88 10.21 -2.63
N PRO A 63 0.71 10.74 -2.24
CA PRO A 63 0.44 12.17 -2.32
C PRO A 63 1.46 13.02 -1.57
N ASN A 64 1.70 14.24 -2.07
CA ASN A 64 2.54 15.23 -1.38
C ASN A 64 2.10 15.47 0.07
N SER A 65 3.08 15.58 0.96
CA SER A 65 2.84 15.67 2.40
C SER A 65 2.11 16.97 2.77
N LYS A 66 1.36 16.92 3.88
CA LYS A 66 0.62 18.07 4.42
C LYS A 66 1.12 18.39 5.82
N LEU A 67 1.42 19.65 6.06
CA LEU A 67 1.65 20.20 7.39
C LEU A 67 0.54 21.23 7.69
N LEU A 68 -0.23 21.00 8.75
CA LEU A 68 -1.39 21.85 9.12
C LEU A 68 -2.38 22.06 7.96
N GLY A 69 -2.60 21.03 7.14
CA GLY A 69 -3.47 21.07 5.97
C GLY A 69 -2.85 21.70 4.72
N MET A 70 -1.62 22.22 4.79
CA MET A 70 -0.92 22.86 3.69
C MET A 70 0.18 21.97 3.12
N ARG A 71 0.33 21.94 1.79
CA ARG A 71 1.43 21.24 1.11
C ARG A 71 2.66 22.14 0.99
N LEU A 72 3.32 22.41 2.11
CA LEU A 72 4.43 23.38 2.17
C LEU A 72 5.62 22.96 1.32
N GLY A 73 5.97 21.67 1.29
CA GLY A 73 7.07 21.18 0.46
C GLY A 73 6.84 21.46 -1.03
N LEU A 74 5.66 21.08 -1.51
CA LEU A 74 5.23 21.37 -2.87
C LEU A 74 5.15 22.89 -3.17
N LEU A 75 4.70 23.70 -2.20
CA LEU A 75 4.68 25.15 -2.33
C LEU A 75 6.08 25.74 -2.53
N TYR A 76 7.07 25.30 -1.75
CA TYR A 76 8.45 25.75 -1.90
C TYR A 76 9.06 25.29 -3.21
N HIS A 77 8.71 24.08 -3.67
CA HIS A 77 9.12 23.56 -4.95
C HIS A 77 8.66 24.45 -6.12
N TYR A 78 7.37 24.73 -6.23
CA TYR A 78 6.86 25.65 -7.27
C TYR A 78 7.46 27.06 -7.17
N LYS A 79 7.67 27.58 -5.95
CA LYS A 79 8.29 28.91 -5.77
C LYS A 79 9.76 28.91 -6.18
N ALA A 80 10.49 27.82 -5.98
CA ALA A 80 11.90 27.69 -6.31
C ALA A 80 12.16 27.53 -7.82
N GLN A 81 11.17 27.10 -8.59
CA GLN A 81 11.27 27.00 -10.06
C GLN A 81 11.04 28.33 -10.80
N ARG A 82 10.67 29.41 -10.10
CA ARG A 82 10.49 30.74 -10.72
C ARG A 82 11.81 31.30 -11.24
N VAL A 83 11.75 32.20 -12.23
CA VAL A 83 12.93 32.77 -12.92
C VAL A 83 13.98 33.37 -11.96
N LYS A 84 13.56 34.00 -10.85
CA LYS A 84 14.46 34.56 -9.84
C LYS A 84 14.00 34.20 -8.42
N PRO A 85 14.30 32.99 -7.91
CA PRO A 85 13.93 32.59 -6.56
C PRO A 85 14.95 33.15 -5.55
N GLY A 86 14.46 33.76 -4.47
CA GLY A 86 15.32 34.25 -3.39
C GLY A 86 16.07 33.13 -2.67
N PHE A 87 17.19 33.46 -2.03
CA PHE A 87 18.06 32.51 -1.32
C PHE A 87 17.30 31.63 -0.31
N LEU A 88 16.42 32.25 0.49
CA LEU A 88 15.61 31.52 1.48
C LEU A 88 14.68 30.48 0.83
N ILE A 89 14.06 30.79 -0.31
CA ILE A 89 13.17 29.86 -1.03
C ILE A 89 13.98 28.68 -1.57
N LYS A 90 15.17 28.94 -2.13
CA LYS A 90 16.06 27.87 -2.60
C LYS A 90 16.50 26.96 -1.46
N TYR A 91 16.87 27.54 -0.32
CA TYR A 91 17.24 26.78 0.88
C TYR A 91 16.07 25.91 1.39
N LEU A 92 14.86 26.48 1.49
CA LEU A 92 13.68 25.75 1.94
C LEU A 92 13.26 24.65 0.96
N ASN A 93 13.34 24.89 -0.35
CA ASN A 93 13.10 23.85 -1.35
C ASN A 93 14.14 22.72 -1.26
N LYS A 94 15.42 23.04 -1.05
CA LYS A 94 16.45 22.00 -0.88
C LYS A 94 16.18 21.14 0.37
N LYS A 95 15.63 21.73 1.43
CA LYS A 95 15.42 21.04 2.71
C LYS A 95 14.08 20.32 2.81
N PHE A 96 13.03 20.87 2.22
CA PHE A 96 11.65 20.43 2.40
C PHE A 96 10.85 20.34 1.09
N GLY A 97 11.46 20.67 -0.04
CA GLY A 97 10.78 20.68 -1.33
C GLY A 97 10.33 19.28 -1.74
N GLU A 98 9.13 19.21 -2.29
CA GLU A 98 8.58 17.98 -2.86
C GLU A 98 8.16 18.25 -4.29
N GLU A 99 8.52 17.34 -5.20
CA GLU A 99 8.05 17.38 -6.58
C GLU A 99 6.54 17.12 -6.63
N PRO A 100 5.81 17.74 -7.58
CA PRO A 100 4.39 17.49 -7.74
C PRO A 100 4.15 16.03 -8.11
N VAL A 101 3.31 15.36 -7.34
CA VAL A 101 2.76 14.06 -7.73
C VAL A 101 1.43 14.29 -8.41
N TYR A 102 1.38 14.03 -9.71
CA TYR A 102 0.18 14.14 -10.52
C TYR A 102 -0.55 12.80 -10.63
N LEU A 103 -1.84 12.87 -10.98
CA LEU A 103 -2.63 11.70 -11.33
C LEU A 103 -1.97 10.85 -12.44
N SER A 104 -1.34 11.51 -13.42
CA SER A 104 -0.64 10.86 -14.52
C SER A 104 0.57 10.03 -14.08
N ASP A 105 1.10 10.27 -12.89
CA ASP A 105 2.25 9.56 -12.35
C ASP A 105 1.83 8.26 -11.66
N PHE A 106 0.52 8.03 -11.51
CA PHE A 106 -0.04 6.84 -10.89
C PHE A 106 -0.65 5.91 -11.95
N ASP A 107 -0.11 4.69 -12.04
CA ASP A 107 -0.63 3.65 -12.92
C ASP A 107 -1.67 2.79 -12.19
N SER A 108 -2.95 3.13 -12.39
CA SER A 108 -4.07 2.45 -11.73
C SER A 108 -4.24 1.01 -12.20
N LEU A 109 -3.92 0.70 -13.46
CA LEU A 109 -4.06 -0.66 -13.99
C LEU A 109 -3.00 -1.57 -13.37
N ARG A 110 -1.74 -1.10 -13.35
CA ARG A 110 -0.65 -1.81 -12.68
C ARG A 110 -0.93 -2.00 -11.20
N ALA A 111 -1.49 -0.99 -10.53
CA ALA A 111 -1.86 -1.11 -9.13
C ALA A 111 -2.90 -2.22 -8.92
N ILE A 112 -3.93 -2.30 -9.79
CA ILE A 112 -4.93 -3.38 -9.74
C ILE A 112 -4.28 -4.75 -9.94
N ASP A 113 -3.41 -4.91 -10.94
CA ASP A 113 -2.72 -6.20 -11.19
C ASP A 113 -1.87 -6.64 -9.98
N LEU A 114 -1.20 -5.69 -9.32
CA LEU A 114 -0.43 -5.97 -8.11
C LEU A 114 -1.32 -6.32 -6.92
N MET A 115 -2.46 -5.63 -6.76
CA MET A 115 -3.43 -5.94 -5.70
C MET A 115 -4.03 -7.32 -5.90
N ASP A 116 -4.41 -7.66 -7.14
CA ASP A 116 -4.92 -8.97 -7.53
C ASP A 116 -3.93 -10.08 -7.15
N ASN A 117 -2.69 -9.98 -7.63
CA ASN A 117 -1.65 -10.94 -7.30
C ASN A 117 -1.39 -11.05 -5.78
N ARG A 118 -1.39 -9.91 -5.08
CA ARG A 118 -1.18 -9.86 -3.64
C ARG A 118 -2.29 -10.56 -2.86
N LEU A 119 -3.53 -10.40 -3.30
CA LEU A 119 -4.71 -11.05 -2.73
C LEU A 119 -4.74 -12.55 -3.01
N GLU A 120 -4.39 -12.97 -4.23
CA GLU A 120 -4.27 -14.39 -4.57
C GLU A 120 -3.18 -15.09 -3.76
N ASN A 121 -2.02 -14.45 -3.58
CA ASN A 121 -0.95 -14.94 -2.70
C ASN A 121 -1.39 -15.02 -1.23
N ASN A 122 -2.50 -14.36 -0.89
CA ASN A 122 -3.14 -14.36 0.41
C ASN A 122 -4.42 -15.22 0.42
N GLY A 123 -4.69 -16.02 -0.61
CA GLY A 123 -5.79 -16.99 -0.62
C GLY A 123 -7.15 -16.40 -0.96
N PHE A 124 -7.24 -15.12 -1.33
CA PHE A 124 -8.44 -14.55 -1.93
C PHE A 124 -8.32 -14.63 -3.44
N PHE A 125 -8.70 -15.78 -3.99
CA PHE A 125 -8.64 -16.01 -5.42
C PHE A 125 -9.76 -15.24 -6.14
N HIS A 126 -9.46 -14.74 -7.33
CA HIS A 126 -10.39 -13.97 -8.16
C HIS A 126 -11.04 -12.77 -7.44
N PRO A 127 -10.26 -11.90 -6.78
CA PRO A 127 -10.81 -10.77 -6.05
C PRO A 127 -11.53 -9.79 -6.99
N ASN A 128 -12.66 -9.24 -6.54
CA ASN A 128 -13.37 -8.22 -7.30
C ASN A 128 -12.85 -6.83 -6.92
N ILE A 129 -11.97 -6.30 -7.77
CA ILE A 129 -11.34 -4.98 -7.59
C ILE A 129 -11.98 -3.98 -8.55
N SER A 130 -12.50 -2.90 -8.00
CA SER A 130 -13.04 -1.77 -8.76
C SER A 130 -12.26 -0.49 -8.41
N SER A 131 -12.10 0.39 -9.38
CA SER A 131 -11.41 1.67 -9.19
C SER A 131 -12.28 2.85 -9.61
N GLY A 132 -12.10 3.97 -8.90
CA GLY A 132 -12.78 5.23 -9.13
C GLY A 132 -11.79 6.39 -9.09
N ILE A 133 -12.12 7.45 -9.82
CA ILE A 133 -11.34 8.69 -9.83
C ILE A 133 -12.29 9.85 -9.55
N GLU A 134 -12.06 10.57 -8.46
CA GLU A 134 -12.77 11.81 -8.14
C GLU A 134 -11.89 13.02 -8.51
N LEU A 135 -12.35 13.83 -9.47
CA LEU A 135 -11.68 15.09 -9.83
C LEU A 135 -12.36 16.28 -9.16
N LYS A 136 -11.60 17.07 -8.41
CA LYS A 136 -12.09 18.27 -7.73
C LYS A 136 -11.07 19.40 -7.79
N LYS A 137 -11.41 20.46 -8.53
CA LYS A 137 -10.47 21.57 -8.83
C LYS A 137 -9.20 20.99 -9.48
N HIS A 138 -8.03 21.25 -8.91
CA HIS A 138 -6.73 20.72 -9.38
C HIS A 138 -6.28 19.45 -8.62
N PHE A 139 -7.22 18.69 -8.07
CA PHE A 139 -6.92 17.51 -7.26
C PHE A 139 -7.66 16.29 -7.78
N ALA A 140 -6.99 15.14 -7.75
CA ALA A 140 -7.57 13.83 -8.02
C ALA A 140 -7.48 12.96 -6.77
N SER A 141 -8.58 12.31 -6.38
CA SER A 141 -8.59 11.21 -5.43
C SER A 141 -8.75 9.91 -6.22
N LEU A 142 -7.95 8.89 -5.90
CA LEU A 142 -8.10 7.55 -6.42
C LEU A 142 -8.69 6.68 -5.32
N ASP A 143 -9.75 5.94 -5.65
CA ASP A 143 -10.44 5.06 -4.72
C ASP A 143 -10.46 3.65 -5.31
N PHE A 144 -9.91 2.68 -4.59
CA PHE A 144 -9.94 1.27 -4.97
C PHE A 144 -10.83 0.53 -3.98
N LYS A 145 -11.87 -0.12 -4.48
CA LYS A 145 -12.81 -0.88 -3.68
C LYS A 145 -12.67 -2.35 -4.02
N ILE A 146 -12.33 -3.14 -3.00
CA ILE A 146 -12.05 -4.56 -3.11
C ILE A 146 -13.12 -5.31 -2.34
N ASN A 147 -13.91 -6.10 -3.05
CA ASN A 147 -14.86 -7.01 -2.43
C ASN A 147 -14.19 -8.38 -2.35
N LEU A 148 -13.96 -8.83 -1.12
CA LEU A 148 -13.37 -10.13 -0.82
C LEU A 148 -14.46 -11.15 -0.57
N ASP A 149 -14.41 -12.21 -1.36
CA ASP A 149 -15.14 -13.44 -1.09
C ASP A 149 -14.45 -14.24 0.04
N GLN A 150 -15.02 -15.40 0.36
CA GLN A 150 -14.42 -16.33 1.32
C GLN A 150 -13.02 -16.75 0.84
N PRO A 151 -12.01 -16.67 1.71
CA PRO A 151 -10.68 -17.12 1.35
C PRO A 151 -10.66 -18.63 1.16
N TYR A 152 -9.68 -19.09 0.40
CA TYR A 152 -9.40 -20.50 0.28
C TYR A 152 -8.64 -20.96 1.51
N GLU A 153 -9.16 -21.99 2.16
CA GLU A 153 -8.59 -22.57 3.35
C GLU A 153 -8.14 -24.02 3.09
N LEU A 154 -7.09 -24.42 3.79
CA LEU A 154 -6.60 -25.79 3.74
C LEU A 154 -7.62 -26.76 4.31
N GLU A 155 -8.11 -27.68 3.49
CA GLU A 155 -8.93 -28.80 3.95
C GLU A 155 -8.07 -29.95 4.51
N LYS A 156 -6.96 -30.23 3.84
CA LYS A 156 -5.98 -31.26 4.23
C LYS A 156 -4.56 -30.79 3.96
N TYR A 157 -3.65 -31.20 4.83
CA TYR A 157 -2.21 -31.05 4.67
C TYR A 157 -1.57 -32.42 4.90
N GLU A 158 -1.20 -33.09 3.81
CA GLU A 158 -0.69 -34.46 3.86
C GLU A 158 0.41 -34.69 2.80
N LEU A 159 1.30 -35.61 3.10
CA LEU A 159 2.35 -36.02 2.16
C LEU A 159 1.76 -36.91 1.07
N ASP A 160 1.76 -36.42 -0.18
CA ASP A 160 1.43 -37.26 -1.32
C ASP A 160 2.50 -38.36 -1.50
N SER A 161 2.05 -39.58 -1.68
CA SER A 161 2.84 -40.78 -1.41
C SER A 161 3.83 -41.13 -2.52
N ALA A 162 5.07 -41.41 -2.15
CA ALA A 162 5.97 -42.30 -2.88
C ALA A 162 6.79 -43.15 -1.90
N ASN A 163 7.30 -44.29 -2.38
CA ASN A 163 8.06 -45.24 -1.58
C ASN A 163 9.56 -44.92 -1.67
N SER A 164 10.06 -44.09 -0.75
CA SER A 164 11.50 -43.84 -0.58
C SER A 164 11.84 -43.39 0.85
N ASN A 165 13.09 -43.58 1.28
CA ASN A 165 13.52 -43.30 2.65
C ASN A 165 13.30 -41.84 3.08
N ILE A 166 13.41 -40.91 2.12
CA ILE A 166 13.19 -39.48 2.35
C ILE A 166 11.74 -39.18 2.78
N HIS A 167 10.73 -39.97 2.37
CA HIS A 167 9.35 -39.76 2.81
C HIS A 167 9.15 -40.04 4.29
N THR A 168 9.93 -40.95 4.89
CA THR A 168 9.87 -41.20 6.34
C THR A 168 10.32 -39.96 7.10
N ASP A 169 11.42 -39.34 6.68
CA ASP A 169 11.94 -38.13 7.31
C ASP A 169 11.02 -36.92 7.05
N ILE A 170 10.47 -36.77 5.85
CA ILE A 170 9.46 -35.72 5.58
C ILE A 170 8.23 -35.92 6.46
N ARG A 171 7.70 -37.14 6.56
CA ARG A 171 6.53 -37.41 7.41
C ARG A 171 6.79 -37.04 8.87
N ALA A 172 7.99 -37.34 9.37
CA ALA A 172 8.39 -36.94 10.71
C ALA A 172 8.44 -35.41 10.88
N SER A 173 8.90 -34.66 9.87
CA SER A 173 8.92 -33.20 9.94
C SER A 173 7.52 -32.57 9.89
N LEU A 174 6.51 -33.25 9.34
CA LEU A 174 5.13 -32.77 9.33
C LEU A 174 4.48 -32.74 10.71
N GLU A 175 5.04 -33.44 11.72
CA GLU A 175 4.53 -33.37 13.10
C GLU A 175 4.66 -31.96 13.70
N ASP A 176 5.66 -31.20 13.26
CA ASP A 176 5.93 -29.82 13.72
C ASP A 176 5.33 -28.75 12.79
N THR A 177 4.40 -29.13 11.88
CA THR A 177 3.79 -28.16 10.96
C THR A 177 2.85 -27.20 11.70
N TYR A 178 2.83 -25.94 11.25
CA TYR A 178 1.85 -24.95 11.71
C TYR A 178 0.54 -25.01 10.90
N PHE A 179 0.51 -25.80 9.82
CA PHE A 179 -0.67 -25.94 8.98
C PHE A 179 -1.70 -26.88 9.59
N THR A 180 -2.90 -26.36 9.80
CA THR A 180 -4.06 -27.11 10.27
C THR A 180 -5.26 -26.87 9.36
N LYS A 181 -6.25 -27.75 9.42
CA LYS A 181 -7.51 -27.56 8.69
C LYS A 181 -8.11 -26.18 9.01
N GLY A 182 -8.52 -25.44 7.98
CA GLY A 182 -9.02 -24.07 8.10
C GLY A 182 -7.93 -22.99 8.06
N THR A 183 -6.65 -23.37 7.91
CA THR A 183 -5.60 -22.37 7.69
C THR A 183 -5.79 -21.72 6.32
N ARG A 184 -5.96 -20.40 6.27
CA ARG A 184 -6.03 -19.63 5.00
C ARG A 184 -4.79 -19.89 4.15
N PHE A 185 -4.99 -20.09 2.86
CA PHE A 185 -3.90 -20.15 1.91
C PHE A 185 -3.08 -18.86 1.97
N ASN A 186 -1.77 -18.99 2.17
CA ASN A 186 -0.83 -17.89 2.06
C ASN A 186 0.45 -18.45 1.44
N LEU A 187 0.81 -17.95 0.26
CA LEU A 187 1.95 -18.45 -0.50
C LEU A 187 3.27 -18.32 0.27
N GLU A 188 3.45 -17.26 1.05
CA GLU A 188 4.66 -17.06 1.84
C GLU A 188 4.77 -18.10 2.96
N LEU A 189 3.68 -18.34 3.70
CA LEU A 189 3.64 -19.41 4.71
C LEU A 189 3.93 -20.79 4.09
N MET A 190 3.44 -21.05 2.87
CA MET A 190 3.71 -22.31 2.17
C MET A 190 5.19 -22.45 1.81
N LYS A 191 5.83 -21.35 1.39
CA LYS A 191 7.28 -21.33 1.11
C LYS A 191 8.09 -21.49 2.39
N ASP A 192 7.69 -20.84 3.48
CA ASP A 192 8.34 -20.95 4.78
C ASP A 192 8.31 -22.40 5.29
N GLU A 193 7.17 -23.07 5.16
CA GLU A 193 7.05 -24.48 5.51
C GLU A 193 7.92 -25.38 4.63
N ARG A 194 7.97 -25.10 3.32
CA ARG A 194 8.90 -25.80 2.42
C ARG A 194 10.36 -25.59 2.85
N GLY A 195 10.74 -24.37 3.22
CA GLY A 195 12.07 -24.04 3.73
C GLY A 195 12.40 -24.73 5.07
N ARG A 196 11.40 -24.87 5.96
CA ARG A 196 11.52 -25.62 7.22
C ARG A 196 11.81 -27.10 6.94
N ILE A 197 11.03 -27.72 6.04
CA ILE A 197 11.22 -29.12 5.64
C ILE A 197 12.60 -29.30 4.98
N ASP A 198 12.99 -28.42 4.06
CA ASP A 198 14.31 -28.43 3.42
C ASP A 198 15.45 -28.37 4.45
N THR A 199 15.37 -27.44 5.40
CA THR A 199 16.36 -27.30 6.48
C THR A 199 16.43 -28.56 7.34
N TYR A 200 15.28 -29.13 7.69
CA TYR A 200 15.21 -30.39 8.43
C TYR A 200 15.88 -31.54 7.66
N LEU A 201 15.59 -31.69 6.36
CA LEU A 201 16.19 -32.74 5.54
C LEU A 201 17.70 -32.57 5.36
N LYS A 202 18.19 -31.34 5.19
CA LYS A 202 19.64 -31.05 5.17
C LYS A 202 20.32 -31.49 6.47
N SER A 203 19.66 -31.28 7.61
CA SER A 203 20.16 -31.77 8.91
C SER A 203 20.25 -33.31 9.01
N LYS A 204 19.46 -34.02 8.20
CA LYS A 204 19.49 -35.49 8.07
C LYS A 204 20.45 -36.01 7.00
N GLY A 205 21.13 -35.12 6.28
CA GLY A 205 22.12 -35.49 5.27
C GLY A 205 21.65 -35.49 3.82
N TYR A 206 20.44 -35.00 3.53
CA TYR A 206 19.94 -34.86 2.15
C TYR A 206 20.43 -33.53 1.52
N TYR A 207 21.08 -33.59 0.35
CA TYR A 207 21.69 -32.39 -0.28
C TYR A 207 21.44 -32.23 -1.80
N ASN A 208 20.74 -33.16 -2.46
CA ASN A 208 20.50 -33.16 -3.91
C ASN A 208 19.00 -33.29 -4.27
N PHE A 209 18.13 -32.57 -3.58
CA PHE A 209 16.72 -32.46 -3.96
C PHE A 209 16.42 -31.02 -4.40
N HIS A 210 15.52 -30.87 -5.37
CA HIS A 210 15.12 -29.56 -5.86
C HIS A 210 14.12 -28.92 -4.91
N GLU A 211 14.31 -27.62 -4.69
CA GLU A 211 13.41 -26.74 -3.93
C GLU A 211 12.17 -26.35 -4.75
#